data_AF-X1K0P0-F1
#
_entry.id   AF-X1K0P0-F1
#
_cell.length_a   1.000
_cell.length_b   1.000
_cell.length_c   1.000
_cell.angle_alpha   90.00
_cell.angle_beta   90.00
_cell.angle_gamma   90.00
#
_symmetry.space_group_name_H-M   'P 1'
#
loop_
_entity.id
_entity.type
_entity.pdbx_description
1 polymer ?
#
loop_
_entity_poly.entity_id
_entity_poly.type
_entity_poly.pdbx_seq_one_letter_code
_entity_poly.pdbx_strand_id
1 'polypeptide(L)'
;ATTQTLPKWATLDRRDVLASILTDYLAIKGWQLDLMTGELYNLDYEARIKPIIADWKHLDKEQSQADWEAERKALHSLGDRSYPIRGQFSAISRDIYAESQPLYYLEGQAVSGLTLKPFVRVRIASSYIRLYVDLGKDWRQVSKNKRRQAIRYGKPLPQSITEAIRRKVLEAVKDYYSH
;
A
#
# COMPACT_ATOMS: atom_id res chain seq x y z
N ALA A 1 -17.21 -12.07 47.69
CA ALA A 1 -17.57 -12.86 46.50
C ALA A 1 -16.56 -12.59 45.42
N THR A 2 -15.71 -13.58 45.12
CA THR A 2 -14.71 -13.53 44.05
C THR A 2 -15.44 -13.28 42.74
N THR A 3 -15.20 -12.15 42.09
CA THR A 3 -15.68 -11.87 40.73
C THR A 3 -14.98 -12.81 39.76
N GLN A 4 -15.44 -14.06 39.72
CA GLN A 4 -15.27 -14.91 38.56
C GLN A 4 -15.75 -14.10 37.36
N THR A 5 -14.88 -13.94 36.37
CA THR A 5 -15.14 -13.13 35.18
C THR A 5 -16.39 -13.67 34.49
N LEU A 6 -17.50 -12.95 34.69
CA LEU A 6 -18.77 -13.28 34.06
C LEU A 6 -18.61 -13.19 32.54
N PRO A 7 -19.35 -14.01 31.77
CA PRO A 7 -19.22 -14.01 30.34
C PRO A 7 -19.58 -12.64 29.77
N LYS A 8 -18.86 -12.19 28.74
CA LYS A 8 -18.94 -10.82 28.19
C LYS A 8 -20.38 -10.39 27.81
N TRP A 9 -21.22 -11.35 27.41
CA TRP A 9 -22.61 -11.08 27.04
C TRP A 9 -23.54 -10.80 28.22
N ALA A 10 -23.15 -11.14 29.46
CA ALA A 10 -23.98 -10.99 30.64
C ALA A 10 -23.80 -9.61 31.29
N THR A 11 -24.22 -8.55 30.59
CA THR A 11 -24.31 -7.18 31.13
C THR A 11 -25.36 -7.09 32.24
N LEU A 12 -25.33 -6.03 33.05
CA LEU A 12 -26.28 -5.85 34.17
C LEU A 12 -27.74 -5.85 33.68
N ASP A 13 -28.05 -5.07 32.66
CA ASP A 13 -29.41 -4.99 32.08
C ASP A 13 -29.92 -6.35 31.59
N ARG A 14 -29.06 -7.13 30.94
CA ARG A 14 -29.41 -8.47 30.44
C ARG A 14 -29.67 -9.45 31.57
N ARG A 15 -28.96 -9.32 32.70
CA ARG A 15 -29.21 -10.13 33.89
C ARG A 15 -30.53 -9.76 34.55
N ASP A 16 -30.87 -8.48 34.60
CA ASP A 16 -32.15 -8.04 35.15
C ASP A 16 -33.32 -8.59 34.33
N VAL A 17 -33.18 -8.65 32.99
CA VAL A 17 -34.15 -9.31 32.11
C VAL A 17 -34.25 -10.82 32.37
N LEU A 18 -33.12 -11.52 32.56
CA LEU A 18 -33.16 -12.95 32.91
C LEU A 18 -33.77 -13.18 34.30
N ALA A 19 -33.48 -12.30 35.26
CA ALA A 19 -34.04 -12.36 36.59
C ALA A 19 -35.55 -12.10 36.59
N SER A 20 -36.05 -11.16 35.78
CA SER A 20 -37.49 -10.92 35.64
C SER A 20 -38.19 -12.12 35.00
N ILE A 21 -37.59 -12.72 33.97
CA ILE A 21 -38.12 -13.96 33.37
C ILE A 21 -38.12 -15.09 34.41
N LEU A 22 -37.07 -15.22 35.22
CA LEU A 22 -37.03 -16.23 36.28
C LEU A 22 -38.16 -16.02 37.28
N THR A 23 -38.40 -14.80 37.74
CA THR A 23 -39.47 -14.50 38.70
C THR A 23 -40.86 -14.88 38.19
N ASP A 24 -41.10 -14.72 36.89
CA ASP A 24 -42.36 -15.13 36.26
C ASP A 24 -42.57 -16.66 36.29
N TYR A 25 -41.48 -17.44 36.24
CA TYR A 25 -41.52 -18.91 36.19
C TYR A 25 -41.42 -19.59 37.57
N LEU A 26 -41.04 -18.86 38.63
CA LEU A 26 -40.92 -19.43 39.98
C LEU A 26 -42.25 -19.96 40.52
N ALA A 27 -43.38 -19.37 40.12
CA ALA A 27 -44.72 -19.80 40.54
C ALA A 27 -45.31 -20.93 39.66
N ILE A 28 -44.63 -21.30 38.57
CA ILE A 28 -45.11 -22.28 37.60
C ILE A 28 -44.65 -23.69 38.01
N LYS A 29 -45.54 -24.68 37.94
CA LYS A 29 -45.20 -26.10 38.18
C LYS A 29 -44.32 -26.62 37.04
N GLY A 30 -43.44 -27.59 37.32
CA GLY A 30 -42.58 -28.22 36.29
C GLY A 30 -41.08 -28.06 36.52
N TRP A 31 -40.68 -27.48 37.66
CA TRP A 31 -39.30 -27.52 38.12
C TRP A 31 -38.87 -28.96 38.43
N GLN A 32 -37.75 -29.37 37.84
CA GLN A 32 -37.10 -30.64 38.03
C GLN A 32 -35.76 -30.42 38.73
N LEU A 33 -35.40 -31.33 39.63
CA LEU A 33 -34.10 -31.35 40.28
C LEU A 33 -33.23 -32.36 39.55
N ASP A 34 -32.12 -31.91 38.99
CA ASP A 34 -31.09 -32.83 38.54
C ASP A 34 -30.40 -33.45 39.77
N LEU A 35 -30.58 -34.76 39.93
CA LEU A 35 -30.04 -35.50 41.07
C LEU A 35 -28.51 -35.64 41.03
N MET A 36 -27.89 -35.42 39.87
CA MET A 36 -26.44 -35.55 39.69
C MET A 36 -25.70 -34.25 39.99
N THR A 37 -26.26 -33.11 39.56
CA THR A 37 -25.66 -31.77 39.75
C THR A 37 -26.23 -31.02 40.95
N GLY A 38 -27.43 -31.41 41.42
CA GLY A 38 -28.18 -30.70 42.45
C GLY A 38 -28.85 -29.42 41.93
N GLU A 39 -28.84 -29.18 40.63
CA GLU A 39 -29.39 -27.97 40.02
C GLU A 39 -30.89 -28.10 39.76
N LEU A 40 -31.63 -27.04 40.04
CA LEU A 40 -33.05 -26.92 39.70
C LEU A 40 -33.17 -26.34 38.30
N TYR A 41 -33.85 -27.05 37.41
CA TYR A 41 -34.12 -26.59 36.05
C TYR A 41 -35.59 -26.72 35.70
N ASN A 42 -36.03 -25.92 34.73
CA ASN A 42 -37.36 -26.00 34.15
C ASN A 42 -37.21 -25.96 32.63
N LEU A 43 -37.72 -26.98 31.93
CA LEU A 43 -37.54 -27.14 30.48
C LEU A 43 -38.14 -25.97 29.69
N ASP A 44 -39.29 -25.44 30.12
CA ASP A 44 -39.97 -24.33 29.44
C ASP A 44 -39.22 -23.01 29.66
N TYR A 45 -38.67 -22.83 30.87
CA TYR A 45 -37.81 -21.69 31.20
C TYR A 45 -36.52 -21.71 30.37
N GLU A 46 -35.87 -22.87 30.27
CA GLU A 46 -34.68 -23.05 29.43
C GLU A 46 -34.97 -22.82 27.96
N ALA A 47 -36.09 -23.37 27.46
CA ALA A 47 -36.51 -23.20 26.07
C ALA A 47 -36.75 -21.72 25.74
N ARG A 48 -37.23 -20.92 26.70
CA ARG A 48 -37.41 -19.48 26.53
C ARG A 48 -36.10 -18.69 26.57
N ILE A 49 -35.15 -19.05 27.44
CA ILE A 49 -33.93 -18.27 27.64
C ILE A 49 -32.82 -18.60 26.66
N LYS A 50 -32.69 -19.86 26.23
CA LYS A 50 -31.67 -20.28 25.25
C LYS A 50 -31.65 -19.42 23.98
N PRO A 51 -32.78 -19.13 23.31
CA PRO A 51 -32.76 -18.26 22.13
C PRO A 51 -32.37 -16.81 22.47
N ILE A 52 -32.88 -16.25 23.58
CA ILE A 52 -32.54 -14.88 24.01
C ILE A 52 -31.03 -14.70 24.21
N ILE A 53 -30.39 -15.67 24.89
CA ILE A 53 -28.94 -15.64 25.10
C ILE A 53 -28.19 -15.81 23.77
N ALA A 54 -28.70 -16.63 22.86
CA ALA A 54 -28.10 -16.82 21.54
C ALA A 54 -28.15 -15.52 20.72
N ASP A 55 -29.28 -14.82 20.73
CA ASP A 55 -29.47 -13.54 20.04
C ASP A 55 -28.54 -12.46 20.60
N TRP A 56 -28.40 -12.37 21.92
CA TRP A 56 -27.46 -11.43 22.54
C TRP A 56 -26.00 -11.71 22.18
N LYS A 57 -25.59 -12.98 22.13
CA LYS A 57 -24.24 -13.36 21.69
C LYS A 57 -24.03 -13.01 20.21
N HIS A 58 -25.07 -13.15 19.38
CA HIS A 58 -25.01 -12.77 17.97
C HIS A 58 -24.79 -11.26 17.82
N LEU A 59 -25.60 -10.46 18.50
CA LEU A 59 -25.51 -9.00 18.50
C LEU A 59 -24.14 -8.51 18.98
N ASP A 60 -23.59 -9.09 20.05
CA ASP A 60 -22.26 -8.71 20.56
C ASP A 60 -21.15 -8.98 19.53
N LYS A 61 -21.29 -10.06 18.74
CA LYS A 61 -20.34 -10.41 17.69
C LYS A 61 -20.44 -9.44 16.52
N GLU A 62 -21.65 -9.09 16.09
CA GLU A 62 -21.89 -8.10 15.03
C GLU A 62 -21.33 -6.73 15.42
N GLN A 63 -21.60 -6.28 16.65
CA GLN A 63 -21.06 -5.01 17.15
C GLN A 63 -19.53 -5.02 17.16
N SER A 64 -18.91 -6.11 17.64
CA SER A 64 -17.45 -6.24 17.66
C SER A 64 -16.84 -6.19 16.25
N GLN A 65 -17.53 -6.75 15.26
CA GLN A 65 -17.09 -6.70 13.86
C GLN A 65 -17.23 -5.29 13.30
N ALA A 66 -18.34 -4.61 13.56
CA ALA A 66 -18.57 -3.24 13.13
C ALA A 66 -17.54 -2.28 13.74
N ASP A 67 -17.24 -2.42 15.02
CA ASP A 67 -16.22 -1.63 15.72
C ASP A 67 -14.83 -1.88 15.13
N TRP A 68 -14.48 -3.15 14.86
CA TRP A 68 -13.21 -3.50 14.22
C TRP A 68 -13.09 -2.92 12.80
N GLU A 69 -14.17 -2.97 12.01
CA GLU A 69 -14.21 -2.37 10.68
C GLU A 69 -14.07 -0.84 10.74
N ALA A 70 -14.73 -0.20 11.71
CA ALA A 70 -14.65 1.24 11.93
C ALA A 70 -13.24 1.66 12.36
N GLU A 71 -12.62 0.95 13.30
CA GLU A 71 -11.24 1.17 13.72
C GLU A 71 -10.27 0.98 12.55
N ARG A 72 -10.43 -0.10 11.79
CA ARG A 72 -9.61 -0.37 10.60
C ARG A 72 -9.76 0.74 9.57
N LYS A 73 -10.98 1.20 9.32
CA LYS A 73 -11.25 2.32 8.42
C LYS A 73 -10.63 3.61 8.93
N ALA A 74 -10.69 3.89 10.23
CA ALA A 74 -10.10 5.07 10.84
C ALA A 74 -8.56 5.06 10.76
N LEU A 75 -7.92 3.91 10.99
CA LEU A 75 -6.47 3.75 10.85
C LEU A 75 -6.00 3.92 9.41
N HIS A 76 -6.77 3.44 8.44
CA HIS A 76 -6.43 3.54 7.03
C HIS A 76 -6.93 4.82 6.35
N SER A 77 -7.84 5.57 6.99
CA SER A 77 -8.16 6.93 6.59
C SER A 77 -7.10 7.88 7.15
N LEU A 78 -5.86 7.75 6.66
CA LEU A 78 -4.99 8.92 6.58
C LEU A 78 -5.76 9.98 5.79
N GLY A 79 -5.68 11.25 6.17
CA GLY A 79 -6.48 12.38 5.65
C GLY A 79 -6.34 12.69 4.15
N ASP A 80 -5.99 11.72 3.34
CA ASP A 80 -5.94 11.76 1.90
C ASP A 80 -7.36 11.94 1.35
N ARG A 81 -7.56 13.08 0.69
CA ARG A 81 -8.83 13.45 0.05
C ARG A 81 -9.24 12.38 -0.96
N SER A 82 -10.31 11.66 -0.65
CA SER A 82 -10.98 10.76 -1.59
C SER A 82 -11.86 11.59 -2.53
N TYR A 83 -11.38 11.89 -3.75
CA TYR A 83 -12.09 12.03 -5.05
C TYR A 83 -11.49 13.12 -5.98
N PRO A 84 -11.39 12.90 -7.33
CA PRO A 84 -11.58 11.66 -8.09
C PRO A 84 -10.28 10.96 -8.56
N ILE A 85 -10.46 9.70 -8.96
CA ILE A 85 -9.52 8.59 -9.09
C ILE A 85 -8.84 8.56 -10.47
N ARG A 86 -7.79 9.35 -10.71
CA ARG A 86 -6.76 9.04 -11.73
C ARG A 86 -5.39 9.59 -11.31
N GLY A 87 -4.42 8.70 -11.13
CA GLY A 87 -2.99 9.01 -11.22
C GLY A 87 -2.38 9.85 -10.09
N GLN A 88 -2.77 9.64 -8.82
CA GLN A 88 -2.03 10.28 -7.72
C GLN A 88 -0.91 9.38 -7.22
N PHE A 89 0.30 9.95 -7.24
CA PHE A 89 1.44 9.45 -6.49
C PHE A 89 1.07 9.46 -5.00
N SER A 90 0.84 8.28 -4.39
CA SER A 90 0.88 8.15 -2.92
C SER A 90 2.18 8.75 -2.40
N ALA A 91 2.21 9.28 -1.16
CA ALA A 91 3.43 9.84 -0.58
C ALA A 91 4.63 8.87 -0.73
N ILE A 92 4.39 7.59 -0.44
CA ILE A 92 5.36 6.50 -0.62
C ILE A 92 5.79 6.37 -2.09
N SER A 93 4.85 6.33 -3.04
CA SER A 93 5.21 6.23 -4.45
C SER A 93 5.94 7.47 -4.97
N ARG A 94 5.71 8.65 -4.37
CA ARG A 94 6.41 9.89 -4.71
C ARG A 94 7.86 9.82 -4.28
N ASP A 95 8.11 9.27 -3.11
CA ASP A 95 9.45 9.07 -2.58
C ASP A 95 10.19 8.01 -3.40
N ILE A 96 9.55 6.85 -3.67
CA ILE A 96 10.08 5.81 -4.56
C ILE A 96 10.41 6.40 -5.95
N TYR A 97 9.53 7.26 -6.48
CA TYR A 97 9.76 7.89 -7.77
C TYR A 97 10.93 8.86 -7.74
N ALA A 98 11.03 9.71 -6.71
CA ALA A 98 12.16 10.62 -6.55
C ALA A 98 13.49 9.86 -6.41
N GLU A 99 13.51 8.76 -5.64
CA GLU A 99 14.69 7.90 -5.47
C GLU A 99 15.08 7.17 -6.77
N SER A 100 14.09 6.73 -7.55
CA SER A 100 14.32 5.99 -8.80
C SER A 100 14.69 6.86 -10.01
N GLN A 101 14.70 8.19 -9.87
CA GLN A 101 15.02 9.07 -11.01
C GLN A 101 16.49 8.88 -11.43
N PRO A 102 16.75 8.58 -12.72
CA PRO A 102 18.11 8.52 -13.22
C PRO A 102 18.73 9.92 -13.19
N LEU A 103 20.06 10.04 -13.08
CA LEU A 103 20.73 11.34 -13.06
C LEU A 103 20.56 12.13 -14.38
N TYR A 104 20.47 11.41 -15.51
CA TYR A 104 20.36 11.98 -16.84
C TYR A 104 19.63 11.04 -17.82
N TYR A 105 19.11 11.62 -18.91
CA TYR A 105 18.49 10.92 -20.02
C TYR A 105 19.27 11.21 -21.32
N LEU A 106 19.57 10.15 -22.08
CA LEU A 106 20.17 10.28 -23.41
C LEU A 106 19.06 10.53 -24.43
N GLU A 107 18.97 11.75 -24.97
CA GLU A 107 17.91 12.10 -25.93
C GLU A 107 18.28 11.72 -27.37
N GLY A 108 19.56 11.80 -27.74
CA GLY A 108 19.99 11.47 -29.09
C GLY A 108 21.45 11.79 -29.38
N GLN A 109 21.94 11.31 -30.53
CA GLN A 109 23.32 11.50 -30.98
C GLN A 109 23.28 12.15 -32.37
N ALA A 110 24.12 13.16 -32.59
CA ALA A 110 24.13 13.93 -33.82
C ALA A 110 25.54 14.42 -34.16
N VAL A 111 25.67 15.10 -35.30
CA VAL A 111 26.91 15.79 -35.70
C VAL A 111 26.61 17.27 -35.83
N SER A 112 27.45 18.12 -35.25
CA SER A 112 27.31 19.56 -35.37
C SER A 112 27.54 19.99 -36.82
N GLY A 113 26.61 20.75 -37.39
CA GLY A 113 26.77 21.28 -38.76
C GLY A 113 27.90 22.30 -38.88
N LEU A 114 28.25 22.98 -37.78
CA LEU A 114 29.29 24.01 -37.76
C LEU A 114 30.69 23.43 -37.56
N THR A 115 30.86 22.60 -36.53
CA THR A 115 32.18 22.05 -36.18
C THR A 115 32.46 20.68 -36.79
N LEU A 116 31.44 20.06 -37.40
CA LEU A 116 31.47 18.68 -37.91
C LEU A 116 31.88 17.65 -36.86
N LYS A 117 31.79 18.01 -35.57
CA LYS A 117 32.10 17.14 -34.44
C LYS A 117 30.85 16.37 -33.99
N PRO A 118 30.99 15.07 -33.70
CA PRO A 118 29.89 14.27 -33.17
C PRO A 118 29.61 14.65 -31.72
N PHE A 119 28.34 14.81 -31.36
CA PHE A 119 27.93 15.13 -30.00
C PHE A 119 26.73 14.29 -29.56
N VAL A 120 26.56 14.14 -28.25
CA VAL A 120 25.38 13.56 -27.63
C VAL A 120 24.61 14.64 -26.91
N ARG A 121 23.28 14.64 -27.10
CA ARG A 121 22.35 15.48 -26.37
C ARG A 121 21.86 14.74 -25.13
N VAL A 122 22.13 15.31 -23.97
CA VAL A 122 21.84 14.72 -22.66
C VAL A 122 20.92 15.67 -21.91
N ARG A 123 19.77 15.18 -21.44
CA ARG A 123 18.87 15.94 -20.57
C ARG A 123 19.14 15.58 -19.12
N ILE A 124 19.36 16.58 -18.27
CA ILE A 124 19.49 16.35 -16.83
C ILE A 124 18.11 16.03 -16.26
N ALA A 125 17.98 15.04 -15.38
CA ALA A 125 16.66 14.58 -14.98
C ALA A 125 15.86 15.59 -14.17
N SER A 126 16.53 16.30 -13.27
CA SER A 126 15.98 17.33 -12.38
C SER A 126 15.84 18.71 -13.03
N SER A 127 16.19 18.86 -14.32
CA SER A 127 16.27 20.16 -14.99
C SER A 127 15.77 20.12 -16.44
N TYR A 128 15.38 21.28 -16.97
CA TYR A 128 15.11 21.47 -18.40
C TYR A 128 16.39 21.69 -19.22
N ILE A 129 17.55 21.68 -18.57
CA ILE A 129 18.85 21.90 -19.19
C ILE A 129 19.28 20.67 -19.99
N ARG A 130 19.82 20.96 -21.18
CA ARG A 130 20.38 19.97 -22.09
C ARG A 130 21.87 20.23 -22.26
N LEU A 131 22.67 19.23 -21.94
CA LEU A 131 24.11 19.23 -22.18
C LEU A 131 24.41 18.64 -23.56
N TYR A 132 25.40 19.24 -24.22
CA TYR A 132 25.90 18.80 -25.52
C TYR A 132 27.34 18.31 -25.33
N VAL A 133 27.50 17.00 -25.19
CA VAL A 133 28.80 16.38 -24.91
C VAL A 133 29.49 15.99 -26.21
N ASP A 134 30.68 16.52 -26.46
CA ASP A 134 31.51 16.18 -27.63
C ASP A 134 32.07 14.75 -27.48
N LEU A 135 31.78 13.90 -28.47
CA LEU A 135 32.21 12.50 -28.49
C LEU A 135 33.63 12.34 -29.07
N GLY A 136 34.12 13.37 -29.78
CA GLY A 136 35.48 13.41 -30.31
C GLY A 136 35.88 12.17 -31.12
N LYS A 137 37.03 11.59 -30.76
CA LYS A 137 37.68 10.49 -31.52
C LYS A 137 37.01 9.12 -31.33
N ASP A 138 36.22 8.91 -30.28
CA ASP A 138 35.65 7.60 -29.95
C ASP A 138 34.70 7.10 -31.05
N TRP A 139 34.00 8.03 -31.68
CA TRP A 139 33.13 7.74 -32.83
C TRP A 139 33.89 7.38 -34.11
N ARG A 140 35.17 7.76 -34.25
CA ARG A 140 35.97 7.44 -35.45
C ARG A 140 36.32 5.96 -35.53
N GLN A 141 36.27 5.23 -34.42
CA GLN A 141 36.49 3.78 -34.37
C GLN A 141 35.36 2.99 -35.03
N VAL A 142 34.20 3.62 -35.28
CA VAL A 142 33.05 2.99 -35.93
C VAL A 142 33.02 3.30 -37.42
N SER A 143 32.70 2.28 -38.22
CA SER A 143 32.50 2.45 -39.66
C SER A 143 31.44 3.52 -39.97
N LYS A 144 31.64 4.26 -41.07
CA LYS A 144 30.77 5.37 -41.49
C LYS A 144 29.29 4.94 -41.61
N ASN A 145 29.04 3.71 -42.05
CA ASN A 145 27.67 3.17 -42.19
C ASN A 145 27.03 2.94 -40.81
N LYS A 146 27.73 2.28 -39.87
CA LYS A 146 27.22 2.05 -38.52
C LYS A 146 26.93 3.37 -37.79
N ARG A 147 27.78 4.38 -37.93
CA ARG A 147 27.51 5.74 -37.40
C ARG A 147 26.22 6.34 -37.97
N ARG A 148 26.04 6.29 -39.30
CA ARG A 148 24.83 6.80 -39.96
C ARG A 148 23.58 6.07 -39.48
N GLN A 149 23.66 4.75 -39.28
CA GLN A 149 22.54 3.95 -38.79
C GLN A 149 22.23 4.26 -37.31
N ALA A 150 23.23 4.49 -36.47
CA ALA A 150 23.02 4.89 -35.08
C ALA A 150 22.31 6.27 -34.99
N ILE A 151 22.71 7.23 -35.81
CA ILE A 151 22.10 8.57 -35.83
C ILE A 151 20.68 8.55 -36.40
N ARG A 152 20.48 7.89 -37.55
CA ARG A 152 19.20 7.93 -38.27
C ARG A 152 18.15 7.00 -37.68
N TYR A 153 18.56 5.84 -37.19
CA TYR A 153 17.64 4.76 -36.81
C TYR A 153 17.81 4.33 -35.34
N GLY A 154 18.68 4.99 -34.57
CA GLY A 154 18.90 4.62 -33.16
C GLY A 154 19.52 3.23 -32.97
N LYS A 155 20.17 2.66 -33.99
CA LYS A 155 20.76 1.32 -33.87
C LYS A 155 21.87 1.29 -32.82
N PRO A 156 21.98 0.21 -32.03
CA PRO A 156 22.97 0.10 -30.98
C PRO A 156 24.39 0.12 -31.54
N LEU A 157 25.27 0.87 -30.86
CA LEU A 157 26.71 0.88 -31.11
C LEU A 157 27.38 -0.34 -30.46
N PRO A 158 28.61 -0.70 -30.86
CA PRO A 158 29.39 -1.70 -30.13
C PRO A 158 29.45 -1.37 -28.63
N GLN A 159 29.43 -2.39 -27.79
CA GLN A 159 29.37 -2.24 -26.33
C GLN A 159 30.53 -1.38 -25.80
N SER A 160 31.76 -1.64 -26.25
CA SER A 160 32.95 -0.87 -25.87
C SER A 160 32.82 0.64 -26.09
N ILE A 161 32.19 1.04 -27.19
CA ILE A 161 32.02 2.44 -27.55
C ILE A 161 30.86 3.05 -26.78
N THR A 162 29.80 2.27 -26.54
CA THR A 162 28.68 2.69 -25.71
C THR A 162 29.13 2.98 -24.28
N GLU A 163 30.02 2.17 -23.72
CA GLU A 163 30.63 2.39 -22.41
C GLU A 163 31.53 3.63 -22.37
N ALA A 164 32.37 3.83 -23.39
CA ALA A 164 33.20 5.03 -23.51
C ALA A 164 32.35 6.30 -23.55
N ILE A 165 31.27 6.30 -24.34
CA ILE A 165 30.31 7.41 -24.43
C ILE A 165 29.64 7.64 -23.08
N ARG A 166 29.15 6.59 -22.40
CA ARG A 166 28.52 6.70 -21.08
C ARG A 166 29.47 7.30 -20.05
N ARG A 167 30.74 6.92 -20.07
CA ARG A 167 31.76 7.45 -19.15
C ARG A 167 31.96 8.96 -19.35
N LYS A 168 32.10 9.41 -20.60
CA LYS A 168 32.23 10.85 -20.93
C LYS A 168 30.98 11.65 -20.56
N VAL A 169 29.80 11.09 -20.82
CA VAL A 169 28.53 11.73 -20.44
C VAL A 169 28.43 11.87 -18.92
N LEU A 170 28.79 10.82 -18.18
CA LEU A 170 28.73 10.84 -16.72
C LEU A 170 29.73 11.83 -16.12
N GLU A 171 30.92 11.95 -16.71
CA GLU A 171 31.91 12.96 -16.32
C GLU A 171 31.38 14.39 -16.55
N ALA A 172 30.82 14.67 -17.73
CA ALA A 172 30.23 15.97 -18.03
C ALA A 172 29.02 16.30 -17.13
N VAL A 173 28.21 15.30 -16.76
CA VAL A 173 27.09 15.49 -15.83
C VAL A 173 27.60 15.77 -14.41
N LYS A 174 28.66 15.08 -13.96
CA LYS A 174 29.28 15.34 -12.65
C LYS A 174 29.86 16.75 -12.56
N ASP A 175 30.58 17.17 -13.59
CA ASP A 175 31.17 18.51 -13.70
C ASP A 175 30.09 19.60 -13.61
N TYR A 176 28.95 19.39 -14.30
CA TYR A 176 27.80 20.27 -14.21
C TYR A 176 27.21 20.36 -12.79
N TYR A 177 27.12 19.24 -12.05
CA TYR A 177 26.58 19.25 -10.68
C TYR A 177 27.57 19.80 -9.64
N SER A 178 28.87 19.89 -9.95
CA SER A 178 29.86 20.50 -9.06
C SER A 178 29.97 22.02 -9.16
N HIS A 179 29.36 22.61 -10.18
CA HIS A 179 29.31 24.06 -10.42
C HIS A 179 27.96 24.65 -9.98
#